data_AF-A0A844C475-F1
#
_entry.id   AF-A0A844C475-F1
#
_cell.length_a   1.000
_cell.length_b   1.000
_cell.length_c   1.000
_cell.angle_alpha   90.00
_cell.angle_beta   90.00
_cell.angle_gamma   90.00
#
_symmetry.space_group_name_H-M   'P 1'
#
loop_
_entity.id
_entity.type
_entity.pdbx_description
1 polymer ?
#
loop_
_entity_poly.entity_id
_entity_poly.type
_entity_poly.pdbx_seq_one_letter_code
_entity_poly.pdbx_strand_id
1 'polypeptide(L)'
;MLQSVWESLQNFDDFSGRATRYEFWWFFVLFVLVLGLVEFIHPVLMSMVAIVLLLPFLAVSTRRLRDAGQSPWWQLMMLVPFGILIVMYYWAMPRPEQPPATERPSGQ
;
A
#
# COMPACT_ATOMS: atom_id res chain seq x y z
N MET A 1 9.83 6.49 11.98
CA MET A 1 9.64 6.78 10.54
C MET A 1 10.48 5.86 9.66
N LEU A 2 11.82 5.83 9.79
CA LEU A 2 12.64 4.85 9.05
C LEU A 2 12.40 3.41 9.51
N GLN A 3 12.13 3.20 10.81
CA GLN A 3 11.84 1.89 11.38
C GLN A 3 10.56 1.24 10.80
N SER A 4 9.49 2.00 10.59
CA SER A 4 8.23 1.47 10.02
C SER A 4 8.36 1.11 8.54
N VAL A 5 9.21 1.83 7.80
CA VAL A 5 9.56 1.49 6.42
C VAL A 5 10.37 0.18 6.39
N TRP A 6 11.33 0.03 7.30
CA TRP A 6 12.15 -1.18 7.41
C TRP A 6 11.31 -2.39 7.80
N GLU A 7 10.40 -2.25 8.77
CA GLU A 7 9.45 -3.30 9.15
C GLU A 7 8.50 -3.66 8.01
N SER A 8 8.06 -2.68 7.20
CA SER A 8 7.22 -2.96 6.03
C SER A 8 7.97 -3.69 4.92
N LEU A 9 9.27 -3.45 4.78
CA LEU A 9 10.16 -4.15 3.84
C LEU A 9 10.58 -5.53 4.35
N GLN A 10 10.66 -5.76 5.67
CA GLN A 10 10.99 -7.06 6.25
C GLN A 10 9.76 -7.98 6.31
N ASN A 11 8.61 -7.44 6.70
CA ASN A 11 7.36 -8.20 6.80
C ASN A 11 6.58 -8.18 5.48
N PHE A 12 7.24 -8.25 4.32
CA PHE A 12 6.54 -8.25 3.03
C PHE A 12 5.71 -9.53 2.80
N ASP A 13 5.97 -10.57 3.60
CA ASP A 13 5.28 -11.87 3.60
C ASP A 13 3.99 -11.88 4.45
N ASP A 14 3.84 -10.97 5.41
CA ASP A 14 2.65 -10.86 6.25
C ASP A 14 1.53 -10.04 5.58
N PHE A 15 0.76 -10.65 4.69
CA PHE A 15 -0.40 -9.99 4.06
C PHE A 15 -1.57 -9.68 5.01
N SER A 16 -1.42 -9.93 6.31
CA SER A 16 -2.46 -9.74 7.34
C SER A 16 -2.16 -8.61 8.31
N GLY A 17 -0.92 -8.11 8.33
CA GLY A 17 -0.52 -6.96 9.14
C GLY A 17 -1.27 -5.65 8.79
N ARG A 18 -1.19 -4.67 9.69
CA ARG A 18 -1.85 -3.36 9.53
C ARG A 18 -0.83 -2.30 9.13
N ALA A 19 -1.20 -1.43 8.20
CA ALA A 19 -0.40 -0.26 7.85
C ALA A 19 -1.22 1.01 8.12
N THR A 20 -0.71 1.91 8.96
CA THR A 20 -1.37 3.20 9.17
C THR A 20 -1.29 4.05 7.88
N ARG A 21 -2.25 4.96 7.70
CA ARG A 21 -2.27 5.88 6.53
C ARG A 21 -0.93 6.62 6.35
N TYR A 22 -0.29 6.99 7.45
CA TYR A 22 0.98 7.70 7.44
C TYR A 22 2.12 6.81 6.95
N GLU A 23 2.20 5.57 7.45
CA GLU A 23 3.20 4.59 7.01
C GLU A 23 3.05 4.25 5.53
N PHE A 24 1.81 4.09 5.06
CA PHE A 24 1.53 3.86 3.65
C PHE A 24 2.06 5.00 2.76
N TRP A 25 1.70 6.25 3.08
CA TRP A 25 2.10 7.40 2.26
C TRP A 25 3.61 7.62 2.26
N TRP A 26 4.29 7.43 3.39
CA TRP A 26 5.76 7.52 3.43
C TRP A 26 6.44 6.40 2.66
N PHE A 27 5.92 5.16 2.74
CA PHE A 27 6.40 4.07 1.90
C PHE A 27 6.21 4.38 0.42
N PHE A 28 5.04 4.89 0.03
CA PHE A 28 4.74 5.27 -1.36
C PHE A 28 5.68 6.36 -1.87
N VAL A 29 5.90 7.43 -1.10
CA VAL A 29 6.83 8.51 -1.48
C VAL A 29 8.25 7.98 -1.61
N LEU A 30 8.72 7.18 -0.65
CA LEU A 30 10.06 6.60 -0.72
C LEU A 30 10.21 5.69 -1.96
N PHE A 31 9.20 4.87 -2.24
CA PHE A 31 9.17 4.00 -3.42
C PHE A 31 9.30 4.80 -4.71
N VAL A 32 8.52 5.87 -4.88
CA VAL A 32 8.59 6.75 -6.06
C VAL A 32 9.95 7.43 -6.16
N LEU A 33 10.51 7.92 -5.05
CA LEU A 33 11.82 8.57 -5.02
C LEU A 33 12.95 7.59 -5.40
N VAL A 34 12.91 6.36 -4.88
CA VAL A 34 13.91 5.33 -5.21
C VAL A 34 13.84 4.97 -6.69
N LEU A 35 12.64 4.73 -7.23
CA LEU A 35 12.48 4.42 -8.66
C LEU A 35 12.95 5.56 -9.56
N GLY A 36 12.55 6.80 -9.26
CA GLY A 36 12.98 7.97 -10.02
C GLY A 36 14.49 8.16 -9.98
N LEU A 37 15.12 8.04 -8.80
CA LEU A 37 16.57 8.17 -8.67
C LEU A 37 17.31 7.09 -9.48
N VAL A 38 16.86 5.84 -9.41
CA VAL A 38 17.48 4.73 -10.15
C VAL A 38 17.31 4.90 -11.65
N GLU A 39 16.17 5.42 -12.12
CA GLU A 39 15.93 5.77 -13.52
C GLU A 39 16.95 6.79 -14.05
N PHE A 40 17.27 7.83 -13.27
CA PHE A 40 18.29 8.82 -13.63
C PHE A 40 19.71 8.24 -13.71
N ILE A 41 20.00 7.16 -12.99
CA ILE A 41 21.34 6.55 -12.95
C ILE A 41 21.52 5.55 -14.10
N HIS A 42 20.64 4.55 -14.21
CA HIS A 42 20.78 3.50 -15.22
C HIS A 42 19.46 2.77 -15.50
N PRO A 43 18.97 2.75 -16.77
CA PRO A 43 17.66 2.20 -17.09
C PRO A 43 17.55 0.68 -16.88
N VAL A 44 18.63 -0.08 -17.07
CA VAL A 44 18.63 -1.54 -16.77
C VAL A 44 18.63 -1.81 -15.27
N LEU A 45 19.22 -0.92 -14.46
CA LEU A 45 19.19 -1.08 -13.00
C LEU A 45 17.78 -0.82 -12.48
N MET A 46 17.07 0.13 -13.09
CA MET A 46 15.67 0.45 -12.79
C MET A 46 14.77 -0.78 -12.94
N SER A 47 14.88 -1.55 -14.02
CA SER A 47 14.05 -2.73 -14.21
C SER A 47 14.29 -3.80 -13.14
N MET A 48 15.54 -4.01 -12.71
CA MET A 48 15.87 -4.94 -11.63
C MET A 48 15.31 -4.48 -10.29
N VAL A 49 15.50 -3.20 -9.94
CA VAL A 49 15.01 -2.61 -8.68
C VAL A 49 13.48 -2.60 -8.67
N ALA A 50 12.83 -2.29 -9.79
CA ALA A 50 11.39 -2.31 -9.93
C ALA A 50 10.81 -3.69 -9.64
N ILE A 51 11.41 -4.77 -10.15
CA ILE A 51 10.96 -6.15 -9.89
C ILE A 51 11.04 -6.48 -8.39
N VAL A 52 12.15 -6.13 -7.73
CA VAL A 52 12.33 -6.39 -6.29
C VAL A 52 11.35 -5.58 -5.45
N LEU A 53 11.18 -4.29 -5.75
CA LEU A 53 10.28 -3.41 -5.01
C LEU A 53 8.80 -3.60 -5.36
N LEU A 54 8.49 -4.28 -6.47
CA LEU A 54 7.11 -4.58 -6.85
C LEU A 54 6.42 -5.44 -5.78
N LEU A 55 7.10 -6.44 -5.22
CA LEU A 55 6.53 -7.31 -4.18
C LEU A 55 6.10 -6.55 -2.90
N PRO A 56 6.96 -5.77 -2.23
CA PRO A 56 6.55 -5.01 -1.05
C PRO A 56 5.54 -3.92 -1.39
N PHE A 57 5.62 -3.30 -2.59
CA PHE A 57 4.59 -2.38 -3.06
C PHE A 57 3.24 -3.06 -3.19
N LEU A 58 3.23 -4.28 -3.74
CA LEU A 58 2.00 -5.05 -3.86
C LEU A 58 1.43 -5.33 -2.47
N ALA A 59 2.22 -5.90 -1.56
CA ALA A 59 1.81 -6.28 -0.21
C ALA A 59 1.25 -5.11 0.61
N VAL A 60 1.94 -3.97 0.64
CA VAL A 60 1.51 -2.77 1.38
C VAL A 60 0.21 -2.20 0.81
N SER A 61 0.10 -2.16 -0.52
CA SER A 61 -1.12 -1.73 -1.20
C SER A 61 -2.31 -2.64 -0.91
N THR A 62 -2.10 -3.96 -0.84
CA THR A 62 -3.14 -4.94 -0.52
C THR A 62 -3.66 -4.73 0.91
N ARG A 63 -2.76 -4.53 1.88
CA ARG A 63 -3.12 -4.21 3.27
C ARG A 63 -3.95 -2.93 3.33
N ARG A 64 -3.53 -1.89 2.60
CA ARG A 64 -4.22 -0.60 2.64
C ARG A 64 -5.62 -0.65 2.06
N LEU A 65 -5.82 -1.38 0.95
CA LEU A 65 -7.14 -1.59 0.36
C LEU A 65 -8.05 -2.37 1.32
N ARG A 66 -7.52 -3.42 1.96
CA ARG A 66 -8.27 -4.19 2.96
C ARG A 66 -8.62 -3.34 4.18
N ASP A 67 -7.71 -2.49 4.64
CA ASP A 67 -7.93 -1.54 5.73
C ASP A 67 -8.98 -0.47 5.39
N ALA A 68 -9.15 -0.15 4.10
CA ALA A 68 -10.22 0.73 3.61
C ALA A 68 -11.57 0.00 3.43
N GLY A 69 -11.65 -1.29 3.76
CA GLY A 69 -12.84 -2.13 3.56
C GLY A 69 -13.08 -2.51 2.09
N GLN A 70 -12.09 -2.32 1.22
CA GLN A 70 -12.19 -2.62 -0.21
C GLN A 70 -11.48 -3.93 -0.56
N SER A 71 -11.87 -4.54 -1.68
CA SER A 71 -11.24 -5.79 -2.13
C SER A 71 -9.82 -5.54 -2.66
N PRO A 72 -8.85 -6.43 -2.37
CA PRO A 72 -7.50 -6.42 -2.95
C PRO A 72 -7.45 -6.34 -4.47
N TRP A 73 -8.47 -6.85 -5.16
CA TRP A 73 -8.54 -6.93 -6.61
C TRP A 73 -8.60 -5.56 -7.29
N TRP A 74 -9.03 -4.53 -6.58
CA TRP A 74 -8.96 -3.14 -7.06
C TRP A 74 -7.53 -2.72 -7.42
N GLN A 75 -6.52 -3.37 -6.84
CA GLN A 75 -5.13 -3.12 -7.14
C GLN A 75 -4.77 -3.37 -8.61
N LEU A 76 -5.47 -4.28 -9.30
CA LEU A 76 -5.26 -4.54 -10.74
C LEU A 76 -5.57 -3.33 -11.62
N MET A 77 -6.38 -2.39 -11.13
CA MET A 77 -6.67 -1.15 -11.86
C MET A 77 -5.41 -0.28 -12.06
N MET A 78 -4.31 -0.53 -11.34
CA MET A 78 -3.04 0.16 -11.61
C MET A 78 -2.43 -0.19 -12.98
N LEU A 79 -2.79 -1.33 -13.58
CA LEU A 79 -2.38 -1.66 -14.96
C LEU A 79 -3.12 -0.85 -16.02
N VAL A 80 -4.21 -0.17 -15.62
CA VAL A 80 -4.99 0.71 -16.48
C VAL A 80 -4.48 2.16 -16.28
N PRO A 81 -4.19 2.93 -17.35
CA PRO A 81 -3.59 4.27 -17.27
C PRO A 81 -4.29 5.25 -16.31
N PHE A 82 -5.61 5.11 -16.12
CA PHE A 82 -6.41 5.94 -15.21
C PHE A 82 -6.93 5.20 -13.99
N GLY A 83 -6.79 3.88 -13.92
CA GLY A 83 -7.28 3.09 -12.79
C GLY A 83 -6.48 3.36 -11.51
N ILE A 84 -5.24 3.81 -11.64
CA ILE A 84 -4.43 4.23 -10.49
C ILE A 84 -5.06 5.36 -9.68
N LEU A 85 -5.84 6.26 -10.31
CA LEU A 85 -6.54 7.34 -9.61
C LEU A 85 -7.62 6.79 -8.66
N ILE A 86 -8.32 5.74 -9.08
CA ILE A 86 -9.34 5.05 -8.27
C ILE A 86 -8.68 4.35 -7.09
N VAL A 87 -7.55 3.67 -7.33
CA VAL A 87 -6.79 2.99 -6.28
C VAL A 87 -6.24 4.01 -5.27
N MET A 88 -5.72 5.14 -5.77
CA MET A 88 -5.23 6.23 -4.94
C MET A 88 -6.33 6.85 -4.08
N TYR A 89 -7.54 6.99 -4.62
CA TYR A 89 -8.72 7.40 -3.86
C TYR A 89 -9.00 6.43 -2.69
N TYR A 90 -9.01 5.12 -2.94
CA TYR A 90 -9.21 4.12 -1.89
C TYR A 90 -8.09 4.10 -0.85
N TRP A 91 -6.84 4.35 -1.25
CA TRP A 91 -5.73 4.49 -0.31
C TRP A 91 -5.83 5.74 0.57
N ALA A 92 -6.51 6.80 0.11
CA ALA A 92 -6.75 8.01 0.89
C ALA A 92 -7.95 7.88 1.84
N MET A 93 -8.87 6.94 1.59
CA MET A 93 -10.14 6.83 2.31
C MET A 93 -9.94 6.49 3.81
N PRO A 94 -10.56 7.22 4.77
CA PRO A 94 -10.53 6.86 6.17
C PRO A 94 -11.09 5.46 6.40
N ARG A 95 -10.72 4.83 7.52
CA ARG A 95 -11.35 3.56 7.89
C ARG A 95 -12.85 3.78 8.08
N PRO A 96 -13.70 2.83 7.66
CA PRO A 96 -15.09 2.82 8.07
C PRO A 96 -15.13 2.92 9.61
N GLU A 97 -15.89 3.87 10.13
CA GLU A 97 -16.06 4.04 11.57
C GLU A 97 -16.68 2.75 12.13
N GLN A 98 -15.99 2.11 13.07
CA GLN A 98 -16.59 0.98 13.79
C GLN A 98 -17.76 1.53 14.62
N PRO A 99 -18.97 0.97 14.48
CA PRO A 99 -20.11 1.40 15.29
C PRO A 99 -19.73 1.34 16.78
N PRO A 100 -20.17 2.33 17.58
CA PRO A 100 -19.89 2.33 19.01
C PRO A 100 -20.36 1.01 19.64
N ALA A 101 -19.64 0.54 20.65
CA ALA A 101 -19.89 -0.78 21.26
C ALA A 101 -21.34 -0.97 21.75
N THR A 102 -22.05 0.14 21.99
CA THR A 102 -23.45 0.22 22.42
C THR A 102 -24.46 -0.09 21.32
N GLU A 103 -24.08 -0.02 20.04
CA GLU A 103 -24.96 -0.30 18.89
C GLU A 103 -24.73 -1.70 18.30
N ARG A 104 -23.75 -2.46 18.83
CA ARG A 104 -23.55 -3.84 18.42
C ARG A 104 -24.73 -4.69 18.93
N PRO A 105 -25.54 -5.31 18.06
CA PRO A 105 -26.57 -6.24 18.52
C PRO A 105 -25.87 -7.36 19.31
N SER A 106 -26.36 -7.63 20.51
CA SER A 106 -25.76 -8.51 21.53
C SER A 106 -25.71 -10.01 21.17
N GLY A 107 -25.73 -10.35 19.87
CA GLY A 107 -25.86 -11.71 19.38
C GLY A 107 -24.98 -12.07 18.18
N GLN A 108 -23.87 -11.35 17.94
CA GLN A 108 -22.83 -11.75 16.98
C GLN A 108 -21.44 -11.77 17.62
#